data_AF-A0A168MKZ3-F1
#
_entry.id   AF-A0A168MKZ3-F1
#
_cell.length_a   1.000
_cell.length_b   1.000
_cell.length_c   1.000
_cell.angle_alpha   90.00
_cell.angle_beta   90.00
_cell.angle_gamma   90.00
#
_symmetry.space_group_name_H-M   'P 1'
#
loop_
_entity.id
_entity.type
_entity.pdbx_description
1 polymer ?
#
loop_
_entity_poly.entity_id
_entity_poly.type
_entity_poly.pdbx_seq_one_letter_code
_entity_poly.pdbx_strand_id
1 'polypeptide(L)'
;MLNEITAISGNIKKVSESGIPAHTPMLFFASDGGGTGISTANWRRPLSNYISKISNGKIIFLNCGHYVQDYESTEISEKSQSFIDSLSNK
;
A
#
# COMPACT_ATOMS: atom_id res chain seq x y z
N MET A 1 -13.31 17.79 -3.79
CA MET A 1 -13.38 17.03 -5.06
C MET A 1 -13.06 17.83 -6.32
N LEU A 2 -13.72 18.94 -6.70
CA LEU A 2 -13.38 19.64 -7.97
C LEU A 2 -11.90 20.07 -8.05
N ASN A 3 -11.36 20.64 -6.97
CA ASN A 3 -9.94 21.00 -6.89
C ASN A 3 -9.00 19.78 -6.91
N GLU A 4 -9.46 18.61 -6.44
CA GLU A 4 -8.66 17.38 -6.52
C GLU A 4 -8.59 16.89 -7.96
N ILE A 5 -9.70 16.97 -8.70
CA ILE A 5 -9.76 16.59 -10.12
C ILE A 5 -8.81 17.45 -10.95
N THR A 6 -8.80 18.77 -10.73
CA THR A 6 -7.91 19.68 -11.47
C THR A 6 -6.43 19.43 -11.17
N ALA A 7 -6.10 18.89 -9.99
CA ALA A 7 -4.73 18.56 -9.60
C ALA A 7 -4.21 17.22 -10.16
N ILE A 8 -5.08 16.35 -10.70
CA ILE A 8 -4.70 14.98 -11.13
C ILE A 8 -3.53 15.01 -12.12
N SER A 9 -3.65 15.79 -13.20
CA SER A 9 -2.61 15.82 -14.25
C SER A 9 -1.26 16.31 -13.73
N GLY A 10 -1.26 17.32 -12.86
CA GLY A 10 -0.04 17.84 -12.24
C GLY A 10 0.60 16.82 -11.30
N ASN A 11 -0.21 16.13 -10.49
CA ASN A 11 0.26 15.10 -9.58
C ASN A 11 0.84 13.89 -10.32
N ILE A 12 0.21 13.44 -11.41
CA ILE A 12 0.74 12.35 -12.25
C ILE A 12 2.11 12.72 -12.80
N LYS A 13 2.26 13.92 -13.37
CA LYS A 13 3.54 14.41 -13.89
C LYS A 13 4.60 14.40 -12.77
N LYS A 14 4.28 14.98 -11.61
CA LYS A 14 5.20 15.03 -10.46
C LYS A 14 5.65 13.64 -10.00
N VAL A 15 4.73 12.67 -9.89
CA VAL A 15 5.05 11.29 -9.52
C VAL A 15 5.94 10.63 -10.56
N SER A 16 5.67 10.85 -11.86
CA SER A 16 6.49 10.27 -12.94
C SER A 16 7.93 10.80 -12.94
N GLU A 17 8.12 12.08 -12.62
CA GLU A 17 9.44 12.73 -12.56
C GLU A 17 10.21 12.36 -11.27
N SER A 18 9.50 12.11 -10.17
CA SER A 18 10.12 11.79 -8.87
C SER A 18 10.59 10.33 -8.76
N GLY A 19 10.13 9.46 -9.66
CA GLY A 19 10.46 8.04 -9.64
C GLY A 19 9.90 7.30 -8.42
N ILE A 20 10.39 6.07 -8.20
CA ILE A 20 9.97 5.23 -7.09
C ILE A 20 11.01 5.33 -5.97
N PRO A 21 10.61 5.58 -4.71
CA PRO A 21 11.51 5.64 -3.56
C PRO A 21 11.98 4.22 -3.16
N ALA A 22 12.80 3.60 -4.01
CA ALA A 22 13.16 2.18 -3.92
C ALA A 22 13.90 1.78 -2.64
N HIS A 23 14.49 2.74 -1.92
CA HIS A 23 15.26 2.50 -0.69
C HIS A 23 14.48 2.79 0.60
N THR A 24 13.29 3.38 0.51
CA THR A 24 12.45 3.59 1.69
C THR A 24 11.73 2.28 2.04
N PRO A 25 11.90 1.73 3.25
CA PRO A 25 11.18 0.52 3.67
C PRO A 25 9.66 0.75 3.63
N MET A 26 8.91 -0.23 3.11
CA MET A 26 7.46 -0.14 3.01
C MET A 26 6.81 -1.47 3.39
N LEU A 27 5.78 -1.38 4.23
CA LEU A 27 4.90 -2.50 4.55
C LEU A 27 3.47 -2.14 4.10
N PHE A 28 2.92 -2.94 3.19
CA PHE A 28 1.54 -2.80 2.72
C PHE A 28 0.64 -3.83 3.37
N PHE A 29 -0.56 -3.41 3.78
CA PHE A 29 -1.67 -4.27 4.15
C PHE A 29 -2.74 -4.16 3.05
N ALA A 30 -2.94 -5.23 2.29
CA ALA A 30 -3.82 -5.23 1.13
C ALA A 30 -5.05 -6.10 1.38
N SER A 31 -6.22 -5.46 1.42
CA SER A 31 -7.53 -6.12 1.49
C SER A 31 -7.82 -7.02 0.28
N ASP A 32 -8.97 -7.69 0.32
CA ASP A 32 -9.52 -8.40 -0.84
C ASP A 32 -10.25 -7.49 -1.85
N GLY A 33 -10.37 -6.18 -1.55
CA GLY A 33 -11.06 -5.21 -2.40
C GLY A 33 -12.58 -5.17 -2.23
N GLY A 34 -13.14 -5.94 -1.29
CA GLY A 34 -14.56 -5.94 -0.96
C GLY A 34 -15.08 -4.53 -0.68
N GLY A 35 -16.23 -4.19 -1.29
CA GLY A 35 -16.86 -2.86 -1.20
C GLY A 35 -16.39 -1.85 -2.25
N THR A 36 -15.37 -2.15 -3.05
CA THR A 36 -14.84 -1.22 -4.08
C THR A 36 -15.43 -1.43 -5.47
N GLY A 37 -16.09 -2.56 -5.72
CA GLY A 37 -16.53 -2.98 -7.06
C GLY A 37 -15.39 -3.50 -7.95
N ILE A 38 -14.17 -3.62 -7.43
CA ILE A 38 -12.99 -4.14 -8.13
C ILE A 38 -12.73 -5.58 -7.68
N SER A 39 -12.46 -6.49 -8.62
CA SER A 39 -12.10 -7.87 -8.26
C SER A 39 -10.81 -7.93 -7.45
N THR A 40 -10.70 -8.88 -6.53
CA THR A 40 -9.52 -9.07 -5.68
C THR A 40 -8.21 -9.14 -6.48
N ALA A 41 -8.22 -9.78 -7.65
CA ALA A 41 -7.07 -9.85 -8.54
C ALA A 41 -6.66 -8.46 -9.08
N ASN A 42 -7.64 -7.69 -9.57
CA ASN A 42 -7.38 -6.34 -10.09
C ASN A 42 -7.02 -5.35 -8.97
N TRP A 43 -7.49 -5.57 -7.75
CA TRP A 43 -7.17 -4.80 -6.57
C TRP A 43 -5.73 -5.04 -6.08
N ARG A 44 -5.35 -6.32 -5.90
CA ARG A 44 -4.05 -6.70 -5.32
C ARG A 44 -2.88 -6.60 -6.30
N ARG A 45 -3.13 -6.75 -7.60
CA ARG A 45 -2.09 -6.69 -8.65
C ARG A 45 -1.28 -5.39 -8.65
N PRO A 46 -1.87 -4.17 -8.73
CA PRO A 46 -1.09 -2.93 -8.75
C PRO A 46 -0.27 -2.73 -7.47
N LEU A 47 -0.82 -3.09 -6.31
CA LEU A 47 -0.10 -3.03 -5.02
C LEU A 47 1.13 -3.95 -5.02
N SER A 48 0.95 -5.19 -5.48
CA SER A 48 2.02 -6.18 -5.60
C SER A 48 3.10 -5.75 -6.60
N ASN A 49 2.69 -5.17 -7.73
CA ASN A 49 3.61 -4.65 -8.75
C ASN A 49 4.40 -3.42 -8.29
N TYR A 50 3.84 -2.63 -7.37
CA TYR A 50 4.53 -1.47 -6.81
C TYR A 50 5.53 -1.89 -5.75
N ILE A 51 5.10 -2.72 -4.80
CA ILE A 51 5.94 -3.15 -3.67
C ILE A 51 7.15 -3.98 -4.13
N SER A 52 7.03 -4.72 -5.24
CA SER A 52 8.14 -5.48 -5.83
C SER A 52 9.29 -4.62 -6.33
N LYS A 53 9.07 -3.30 -6.49
CA LYS A 53 10.09 -2.32 -6.88
C LYS A 53 10.78 -1.66 -5.67
N ILE A 54 10.39 -2.02 -4.44
CA ILE A 54 10.93 -1.49 -3.20
C ILE A 54 11.88 -2.51 -2.57
N SER A 55 13.12 -2.10 -2.27
CA SER A 55 14.20 -3.00 -1.80
C SER A 55 13.86 -3.70 -0.49
N ASN A 56 13.13 -3.02 0.41
CA ASN A 56 12.59 -3.59 1.64
C ASN A 56 11.07 -3.45 1.66
N GLY A 57 10.44 -3.82 0.54
CA GLY A 57 9.00 -3.86 0.37
C GLY A 57 8.43 -5.18 0.86
N LYS A 58 7.42 -5.11 1.74
CA LYS A 58 6.63 -6.27 2.19
C LYS A 58 5.15 -5.99 1.96
N ILE A 59 4.40 -7.04 1.64
CA ILE A 59 2.96 -6.98 1.49
C ILE A 59 2.31 -8.14 2.26
N ILE A 60 1.27 -7.81 3.01
CA ILE A 60 0.43 -8.77 3.73
C ILE A 60 -0.97 -8.68 3.14
N PHE A 61 -1.52 -9.81 2.73
CA PHE A 61 -2.87 -9.88 2.19
C PHE A 61 -3.85 -10.22 3.30
N LEU A 62 -4.81 -9.33 3.53
CA LEU A 62 -5.86 -9.48 4.53
C LEU A 62 -7.15 -9.97 3.86
N ASN A 63 -7.88 -10.87 4.52
CA ASN A 63 -9.13 -11.43 4.02
C ASN A 63 -10.34 -10.64 4.51
N CYS A 64 -10.30 -9.32 4.29
CA CYS A 64 -11.34 -8.38 4.68
C CYS A 64 -11.52 -7.30 3.61
N GLY A 65 -12.62 -6.54 3.70
CA GLY A 65 -12.99 -5.48 2.77
C GLY A 65 -12.09 -4.24 2.83
N HIS A 66 -12.50 -3.16 2.18
CA HIS A 66 -11.65 -1.97 1.99
C HIS A 66 -11.16 -1.32 3.31
N TYR A 67 -12.00 -1.23 4.33
CA TYR A 67 -11.68 -0.61 5.62
C TYR A 67 -10.92 -1.57 6.54
N VAL A 68 -9.72 -1.99 6.14
CA VAL A 68 -8.92 -3.01 6.84
C VAL A 68 -8.70 -2.70 8.32
N GLN A 69 -8.59 -1.43 8.68
CA GLN A 69 -8.40 -0.98 10.05
C GLN A 69 -9.60 -1.26 10.97
N ASP A 70 -10.80 -1.43 10.42
CA ASP A 70 -12.00 -1.74 11.21
C ASP A 70 -12.08 -3.24 11.54
N TYR A 71 -11.38 -4.08 10.77
CA TYR A 71 -11.44 -5.55 10.88
C TYR A 71 -10.16 -6.15 11.48
N GLU A 72 -8.99 -5.67 11.06
CA GLU A 72 -7.69 -6.31 11.31
C GLU A 72 -6.71 -5.40 12.07
N SER A 73 -7.22 -4.46 12.88
CA SER A 73 -6.40 -3.48 13.61
C SER A 73 -5.30 -4.12 14.47
N THR A 74 -5.59 -5.24 15.14
CA THR A 74 -4.62 -5.99 15.94
C THR A 74 -3.48 -6.54 15.07
N GLU A 75 -3.81 -7.24 13.98
CA GLU A 75 -2.79 -7.78 13.08
C GLU A 75 -1.95 -6.67 12.45
N ILE A 76 -2.58 -5.57 12.02
CA ILE A 76 -1.88 -4.39 11.49
C ILE A 76 -0.87 -3.87 12.50
N SER A 77 -1.26 -3.72 13.76
CA SER A 77 -0.39 -3.23 14.83
C SER A 77 0.81 -4.15 15.06
N GLU A 78 0.57 -5.45 15.24
CA GLU A 78 1.61 -6.44 15.54
C GLU A 78 2.63 -6.57 14.40
N LYS A 79 2.15 -6.62 13.16
CA LYS A 79 3.00 -6.71 11.97
C LYS A 79 3.77 -5.42 11.72
N SER A 80 3.18 -4.26 12.03
CA SER A 80 3.86 -2.97 11.94
C SER A 80 5.01 -2.87 12.93
N GLN A 81 4.79 -3.23 14.20
CA GLN A 81 5.84 -3.28 15.23
C GLN A 81 6.97 -4.22 14.81
N SER A 82 6.62 -5.46 14.43
CA SER A 82 7.59 -6.46 13.97
C SER A 82 8.41 -5.96 12.76
N PHE A 83 7.77 -5.23 11.83
CA PHE A 83 8.46 -4.67 10.68
C PHE A 83 9.43 -3.58 11.10
N ILE A 84 9.01 -2.63 11.94
CA ILE A 84 9.86 -1.54 12.44
C ILE A 84 11.05 -2.10 13.22
N ASP A 85 10.83 -3.05 14.12
CA ASP A 85 11.90 -3.69 14.89
C ASP A 85 12.91 -4.40 13.97
N SER A 86 12.45 -4.97 12.85
CA SER A 86 13.33 -5.59 11.84
C SER A 86 14.18 -4.57 11.06
N LEU A 87 13.86 -3.27 11.12
CA LEU A 87 14.66 -2.19 10.54
C LEU A 87 15.76 -1.71 11.49
N SER A 88 15.49 -1.70 12.80
CA SER A 88 16.43 -1.26 13.84
C SER A 88 17.57 -2.25 14.11
N ASN A 89 17.41 -3.51 13.70
CA ASN A 89 18.38 -4.60 13.90
C ASN A 89 19.30 -4.82 12.68
N LYS A 90 19.45 -3.83 11.81
CA LYS A 90 20.38 -3.82 10.66
C LYS A 90 21.39 -2.69 10.81
#